data_AF-A0A7K8Y2D6-F1
#
_entry.id   AF-A0A7K8Y2D6-F1
#
_cell.length_a   1.000
_cell.length_b   1.000
_cell.length_c   1.000
_cell.angle_alpha   90.00
_cell.angle_beta   90.00
_cell.angle_gamma   90.00
#
_symmetry.space_group_name_H-M   'P 1'
#
loop_
_entity.id
_entity.type
_entity.pdbx_description
1 polymer ?
#
loop_
_entity_poly.entity_id
_entity_poly.type
_entity_poly.pdbx_seq_one_letter_code
_entity_poly.pdbx_strand_id
1 'polypeptide(L)'
;RVLSCGLKDFCAHGANPGGDFLLPFPPSADKRVPKLASVVGILGHLAGQHSASIQQELLRMFHRSLAAPPAGGSRELQQQQRATVPFLLQLALMSPALLGTLSCQLVDSLQPPVLNQLQLHFSCQPREELEQLVGTVVHLICQTSAGAFRLLRFLLGTAVP
;
A
#
# COMPACT_ATOMS: atom_id res chain seq x y z
N ARG A 1 -14.91 4.84 5.99
CA ARG A 1 -15.92 4.05 5.22
C ARG A 1 -15.41 3.67 3.83
N VAL A 2 -15.04 4.63 2.97
CA VAL A 2 -14.54 4.36 1.60
C VAL A 2 -13.35 3.37 1.59
N LEU A 3 -12.33 3.62 2.43
CA LEU A 3 -11.16 2.74 2.56
C LEU A 3 -11.53 1.34 3.05
N SER A 4 -12.41 1.22 4.04
CA SER A 4 -12.85 -0.07 4.59
C SER A 4 -13.64 -0.88 3.57
N CYS A 5 -14.51 -0.23 2.79
CA CYS A 5 -15.22 -0.86 1.67
C CYS A 5 -14.23 -1.30 0.58
N GLY A 6 -13.32 -0.42 0.18
CA GLY A 6 -12.28 -0.72 -0.81
C GLY A 6 -11.40 -1.90 -0.40
N LEU A 7 -10.97 -1.97 0.86
CA LEU A 7 -10.18 -3.08 1.39
C LEU A 7 -10.98 -4.39 1.41
N LYS A 8 -12.26 -4.35 1.81
CA LYS A 8 -13.12 -5.54 1.79
C LYS A 8 -13.31 -6.07 0.37
N ASP A 9 -13.54 -5.17 -0.59
CA ASP A 9 -13.62 -5.54 -2.01
C ASP A 9 -12.28 -6.09 -2.50
N PHE A 10 -11.15 -5.45 -2.18
CA PHE A 10 -9.82 -5.93 -2.54
C PHE A 10 -9.52 -7.34 -2.02
N CYS A 11 -9.97 -7.67 -0.80
CA CYS A 11 -9.86 -9.03 -0.26
C CYS A 11 -10.74 -10.03 -1.02
N ALA A 12 -11.97 -9.64 -1.38
CA ALA A 12 -12.93 -10.52 -2.03
C ALA A 12 -12.55 -10.92 -3.47
N HIS A 13 -11.79 -10.07 -4.16
CA HIS A 13 -11.37 -10.34 -5.55
C HIS A 13 -10.00 -11.04 -5.63
N GLY A 14 -9.40 -11.37 -4.50
CA GLY A 14 -8.02 -11.84 -4.41
C GLY A 14 -7.03 -10.72 -4.71
N ALA A 15 -5.88 -10.74 -4.03
CA ALA A 15 -4.76 -9.84 -4.33
C ALA A 15 -4.07 -10.22 -5.65
N ASN A 16 -4.83 -10.52 -6.71
CA ASN A 16 -4.31 -10.78 -8.03
C ASN A 16 -4.67 -9.63 -8.98
N PRO A 17 -3.98 -8.47 -8.90
CA PRO A 17 -3.92 -7.52 -10.00
C PRO A 17 -2.93 -8.01 -11.08
N GLY A 18 -2.86 -9.32 -11.32
CA GLY A 18 -1.88 -9.97 -12.17
C GLY A 18 -2.13 -9.67 -13.65
N GLY A 19 -1.22 -8.87 -14.23
CA GLY A 19 -0.98 -8.85 -15.67
C GLY A 19 -0.37 -7.55 -16.19
N ASP A 20 -1.05 -6.43 -15.97
CA ASP A 20 -0.90 -5.29 -16.90
C ASP A 20 -0.15 -4.07 -16.36
N PHE A 21 0.19 -4.01 -15.07
CA PHE A 21 0.80 -2.80 -14.49
C PHE A 21 2.34 -2.77 -14.51
N LEU A 22 3.01 -3.88 -14.84
CA LEU A 22 4.47 -4.00 -14.77
C LEU A 22 5.19 -3.94 -16.13
N LEU A 23 4.47 -3.69 -17.24
CA LEU A 23 5.08 -3.55 -18.56
C LEU A 23 5.09 -2.08 -19.01
N PRO A 24 6.14 -1.61 -19.71
CA PRO A 24 6.27 -0.22 -20.19
C PRO A 24 5.37 0.09 -21.41
N PHE A 25 4.34 -0.72 -21.66
CA PHE A 25 3.42 -0.61 -22.79
C PHE A 25 2.00 -0.28 -22.28
N PRO A 26 1.16 0.42 -23.08
CA PRO A 26 -0.11 0.95 -22.58
C PRO A 26 -0.98 -0.22 -22.09
N PRO A 27 -1.42 -0.21 -20.81
CA PRO A 27 -2.18 -1.31 -20.27
C PRO A 27 -3.56 -1.37 -20.91
N SER A 28 -3.95 -2.55 -21.39
CA SER A 28 -5.32 -2.88 -21.75
C SER A 28 -6.28 -2.44 -20.65
N ALA A 29 -7.26 -1.62 -21.03
CA ALA A 29 -8.10 -0.88 -20.09
C ALA A 29 -9.15 -1.72 -19.34
N ASP A 30 -9.22 -3.05 -19.55
CA ASP A 30 -10.44 -3.83 -19.26
C ASP A 30 -10.44 -4.67 -17.98
N LYS A 31 -9.34 -4.78 -17.23
CA LYS A 31 -9.31 -5.49 -15.93
C LYS A 31 -8.96 -4.59 -14.74
N ARG A 32 -9.07 -3.27 -14.89
CA ARG A 32 -9.03 -2.39 -13.73
C ARG A 32 -10.26 -2.71 -12.90
N VAL A 33 -10.09 -3.17 -11.66
CA VAL A 33 -11.19 -3.34 -10.71
C VAL A 33 -11.98 -2.01 -10.71
N PRO A 34 -13.19 -1.94 -11.31
CA PRO A 34 -13.84 -0.66 -11.59
C PRO A 34 -14.10 0.14 -10.30
N LYS A 35 -14.22 -0.60 -9.19
CA LYS A 35 -14.42 -0.08 -7.84
C LYS A 35 -13.16 0.53 -7.24
N LEU A 36 -11.96 0.04 -7.56
CA LEU A 36 -10.72 0.62 -7.04
C LEU A 36 -10.44 1.98 -7.67
N ALA A 37 -10.69 2.11 -8.98
CA ALA A 37 -10.65 3.41 -9.66
C ALA A 37 -11.65 4.42 -9.03
N SER A 38 -12.84 3.96 -8.60
CA SER A 38 -13.79 4.79 -7.87
C SER A 38 -13.27 5.22 -6.49
N VAL A 39 -12.69 4.30 -5.71
CA VAL A 39 -12.06 4.62 -4.41
C VAL A 39 -10.95 5.66 -4.59
N VAL A 40 -10.09 5.46 -5.60
CA VAL A 40 -8.99 6.38 -5.92
C VAL A 40 -9.53 7.73 -6.38
N GLY A 41 -10.59 7.78 -7.20
CA GLY A 41 -11.22 9.02 -7.63
C GLY A 41 -11.77 9.83 -6.47
N ILE A 42 -12.47 9.19 -5.52
CA ILE A 42 -12.98 9.83 -4.31
C ILE A 42 -11.83 10.33 -3.43
N LEU A 43 -10.85 9.47 -3.15
CA LEU A 43 -9.71 9.83 -2.30
C LEU A 43 -8.85 10.92 -2.94
N GLY A 44 -8.67 10.90 -4.25
CA GLY A 44 -7.95 11.91 -5.00
C GLY A 44 -8.63 13.27 -4.92
N HIS A 45 -9.96 13.32 -5.05
CA HIS A 45 -10.71 14.56 -4.86
C HIS A 45 -10.60 15.08 -3.42
N LEU A 46 -10.76 14.19 -2.43
CA LEU A 46 -10.65 14.54 -1.02
C LEU A 46 -9.23 14.94 -0.60
N ALA A 47 -8.19 14.40 -1.24
CA ALA A 47 -6.80 14.71 -0.93
C ALA A 47 -6.46 16.19 -1.19
N GLY A 48 -7.18 16.87 -2.09
CA GLY A 48 -6.99 18.30 -2.32
C GLY A 48 -7.37 19.17 -1.11
N GLN A 49 -8.33 18.73 -0.29
CA GLN A 49 -8.88 19.51 0.84
C GLN A 49 -8.60 18.90 2.22
N HIS A 50 -8.37 17.59 2.26
CA HIS A 50 -8.26 16.78 3.49
C HIS A 50 -7.06 15.83 3.47
N SER A 51 -5.99 16.17 2.74
CA SER A 51 -4.76 15.36 2.64
C SER A 51 -4.25 14.88 4.01
N ALA A 52 -4.19 15.77 5.00
CA ALA A 52 -3.72 15.42 6.35
C ALA A 52 -4.60 14.36 7.04
N SER A 53 -5.93 14.46 6.91
CA SER A 53 -6.86 13.48 7.50
C SER A 53 -6.75 12.12 6.80
N ILE A 54 -6.66 12.13 5.46
CA ILE A 54 -6.45 10.91 4.67
C ILE A 54 -5.12 10.26 5.04
N GLN A 55 -4.05 11.05 5.14
CA GLN A 55 -2.73 10.57 5.54
C GLN A 55 -2.77 9.85 6.90
N GLN A 56 -3.39 10.49 7.90
CA GLN A 56 -3.53 9.91 9.24
C GLN A 56 -4.35 8.60 9.21
N GLU A 57 -5.42 8.53 8.42
CA GLU A 57 -6.21 7.32 8.27
C GLU A 57 -5.41 6.19 7.60
N LEU A 58 -4.69 6.49 6.51
CA LEU A 58 -3.89 5.50 5.80
C LEU A 58 -2.75 4.96 6.68
N LEU A 59 -2.05 5.85 7.41
CA LEU A 59 -1.04 5.43 8.40
C LEU A 59 -1.67 4.62 9.51
N ARG A 60 -2.86 4.97 10.00
CA ARG A 60 -3.55 4.20 11.03
C ARG A 60 -3.90 2.80 10.53
N MET A 61 -4.37 2.68 9.28
CA MET A 61 -4.63 1.37 8.66
C MET A 61 -3.34 0.55 8.55
N PHE A 62 -2.24 1.17 8.12
CA PHE A 62 -0.93 0.53 8.05
C PHE A 62 -0.48 -0.02 9.42
N HIS A 63 -0.42 0.81 10.46
CA HIS A 63 -0.03 0.36 11.81
C HIS A 63 -0.98 -0.70 12.37
N ARG A 64 -2.29 -0.58 12.11
CA ARG A 64 -3.28 -1.57 12.52
C ARG A 64 -3.10 -2.92 11.81
N SER A 65 -2.57 -2.92 10.59
CA SER A 65 -2.27 -4.17 9.87
C SER A 65 -1.06 -4.91 10.42
N LEU A 66 -0.12 -4.18 11.03
CA LEU A 66 1.08 -4.73 11.67
C LEU A 66 0.88 -5.08 13.15
N ALA A 67 -0.15 -4.52 13.79
CA ALA A 67 -0.52 -4.87 15.15
C ALA A 67 -0.88 -6.36 15.26
N ALA A 68 -0.48 -6.98 16.39
CA ALA A 68 -0.73 -8.39 16.64
C ALA A 68 -2.23 -8.72 16.46
N PRO A 69 -2.57 -9.81 15.73
CA PRO A 69 -3.95 -10.20 15.53
C PRO A 69 -4.58 -10.48 16.90
N PRO A 70 -5.81 -9.99 17.18
CA PRO A 70 -6.46 -10.27 18.44
C PRO A 70 -6.63 -11.78 18.62
N ALA A 71 -6.30 -12.29 19.82
CA ALA A 71 -6.52 -13.68 20.18
C ALA A 71 -8.03 -13.99 20.13
N GLY A 72 -8.50 -14.54 19.00
CA GLY A 72 -9.93 -14.73 18.71
C GLY A 72 -10.46 -13.99 17.47
N GLY A 73 -9.60 -13.36 16.66
CA GLY A 73 -9.99 -12.69 15.42
C GLY A 73 -10.51 -13.67 14.35
N SER A 74 -11.61 -13.31 13.69
CA SER A 74 -12.15 -14.05 12.54
C SER A 74 -11.12 -14.14 11.40
N ARG A 75 -11.13 -15.25 10.65
CA ARG A 75 -10.29 -15.45 9.44
C ARG A 75 -10.38 -14.28 8.46
N GLU A 76 -11.56 -13.68 8.31
CA GLU A 76 -11.79 -12.51 7.46
C GLU A 76 -10.96 -11.29 7.90
N LEU A 77 -10.90 -11.04 9.21
CA LEU A 77 -10.16 -9.91 9.77
C LEU A 77 -8.65 -10.10 9.57
N GLN A 78 -8.17 -11.33 9.72
CA GLN A 78 -6.77 -11.68 9.44
C GLN A 78 -6.43 -11.54 7.95
N GLN A 79 -7.36 -11.92 7.06
CA GLN A 79 -7.19 -11.71 5.62
C GLN A 79 -7.15 -10.22 5.26
N GLN A 80 -8.04 -9.41 5.86
CA GLN A 80 -8.03 -7.96 5.69
C GLN A 80 -6.73 -7.32 6.20
N GLN A 81 -6.21 -7.76 7.34
CA GLN A 81 -4.91 -7.31 7.86
C GLN A 81 -3.77 -7.62 6.89
N ARG A 82 -3.74 -8.83 6.32
CA ARG A 82 -2.72 -9.21 5.31
C ARG A 82 -2.82 -8.40 4.03
N ALA A 83 -4.03 -8.19 3.54
CA ALA A 83 -4.28 -7.45 2.31
C ALA A 83 -4.14 -5.94 2.45
N THR A 84 -4.03 -5.40 3.67
CA THR A 84 -3.98 -3.95 3.91
C THR A 84 -2.75 -3.31 3.27
N VAL A 85 -1.55 -3.85 3.47
CA VAL A 85 -0.33 -3.26 2.90
C VAL A 85 -0.35 -3.28 1.36
N PRO A 86 -0.64 -4.42 0.69
CA PRO A 86 -0.82 -4.44 -0.76
C PRO A 86 -1.90 -3.47 -1.26
N PHE A 87 -3.03 -3.38 -0.56
CA PHE A 87 -4.11 -2.44 -0.88
C PHE A 87 -3.64 -0.97 -0.83
N LEU A 88 -2.92 -0.58 0.22
CA LEU A 88 -2.42 0.78 0.37
C LEU A 88 -1.40 1.14 -0.73
N LEU A 89 -0.51 0.21 -1.08
CA LEU A 89 0.45 0.40 -2.17
C LEU A 89 -0.26 0.50 -3.53
N GLN A 90 -1.30 -0.29 -3.76
CA GLN A 90 -2.10 -0.20 -4.98
C GLN A 90 -2.82 1.14 -5.10
N LEU A 91 -3.36 1.69 -4.00
CA LEU A 91 -3.95 3.03 -4.01
C LEU A 91 -2.92 4.11 -4.36
N ALA A 92 -1.70 4.00 -3.82
CA ALA A 92 -0.60 4.90 -4.13
C ALA A 92 -0.24 4.84 -5.62
N LEU A 93 -0.21 3.63 -6.20
CA LEU A 93 0.12 3.40 -7.61
C LEU A 93 -0.86 4.09 -8.57
N MET A 94 -2.12 4.14 -8.17
CA MET A 94 -3.20 4.66 -9.01
C MET A 94 -3.41 6.17 -8.88
N SER A 95 -2.77 6.85 -7.92
CA SER A 95 -2.91 8.29 -7.72
C SER A 95 -1.62 8.95 -7.24
N PRO A 96 -1.01 9.82 -8.07
CA PRO A 96 0.17 10.60 -7.68
C PRO A 96 -0.06 11.45 -6.42
N ALA A 97 -1.28 11.97 -6.23
CA ALA A 97 -1.64 12.74 -5.04
C ALA A 97 -1.62 11.87 -3.77
N LEU A 98 -2.10 10.62 -3.87
CA LEU A 98 -2.03 9.67 -2.76
C LEU A 98 -0.62 9.17 -2.51
N LEU A 99 0.18 8.95 -3.56
CA LEU A 99 1.60 8.62 -3.43
C LEU A 99 2.38 9.70 -2.67
N GLY A 100 2.20 10.97 -3.03
CA GLY A 100 2.83 12.08 -2.30
C GLY A 100 2.39 12.15 -0.84
N THR A 101 1.10 11.91 -0.58
CA THR A 101 0.53 11.89 0.77
C THR A 101 1.07 10.72 1.61
N LEU A 102 1.22 9.54 1.02
CA LEU A 102 1.68 8.32 1.70
C LEU A 102 3.19 8.32 1.94
N SER A 103 3.98 8.57 0.89
CA SER A 103 5.44 8.42 0.90
C SER A 103 6.12 9.22 2.01
N CYS A 104 5.71 10.47 2.23
CA CYS A 104 6.38 11.37 3.18
C CYS A 104 6.37 10.80 4.61
N GLN A 105 5.24 10.24 5.05
CA GLN A 105 5.10 9.79 6.44
C GLN A 105 5.17 8.29 6.63
N LEU A 106 5.00 7.52 5.56
CA LEU A 106 5.35 6.11 5.59
C LEU A 106 6.85 5.96 5.88
N VAL A 107 7.70 6.73 5.20
CA VAL A 107 9.17 6.70 5.43
C VAL A 107 9.51 7.04 6.88
N ASP A 108 8.87 8.06 7.45
CA ASP A 108 9.10 8.44 8.86
C ASP A 108 8.61 7.36 9.85
N SER A 109 7.62 6.56 9.46
CA SER A 109 7.08 5.45 10.27
C SER A 109 7.89 4.15 10.17
N LEU A 110 8.72 3.98 9.14
CA LEU A 110 9.51 2.76 8.89
C LEU A 110 10.75 2.67 9.80
N GLN A 111 10.53 2.80 11.10
CA GLN A 111 11.55 2.59 12.12
C GLN A 111 11.90 1.10 12.25
N PRO A 112 13.07 0.73 12.81
CA PRO A 112 13.47 -0.66 12.99
C PRO A 112 12.40 -1.62 13.55
N PRO A 113 11.61 -1.28 14.59
CA PRO A 113 10.54 -2.18 15.08
C PRO A 113 9.44 -2.43 14.04
N VAL A 114 9.09 -1.42 13.23
CA VAL A 114 8.07 -1.53 12.18
C VAL A 114 8.58 -2.37 11.02
N LEU A 115 9.87 -2.25 10.67
CA LEU A 115 10.50 -3.08 9.66
C LEU A 115 10.53 -4.57 10.06
N ASN A 116 10.84 -4.85 11.32
CA ASN A 116 10.77 -6.22 11.85
C ASN A 116 9.32 -6.76 11.82
N GLN A 117 8.34 -5.92 12.15
CA GLN A 117 6.92 -6.31 12.05
C GLN A 117 6.50 -6.57 10.60
N LEU A 118 6.95 -5.75 9.64
CA LEU A 118 6.72 -5.99 8.22
C LEU A 118 7.33 -7.31 7.76
N GLN A 119 8.57 -7.61 8.16
CA GLN A 119 9.20 -8.88 7.86
C GLN A 119 8.36 -10.06 8.37
N LEU A 120 7.88 -10.00 9.61
CA LEU A 120 7.02 -11.04 10.19
C LEU A 120 5.64 -11.12 9.52
N HIS A 121 5.09 -9.97 9.11
CA HIS A 121 3.80 -9.91 8.42
C HIS A 121 3.87 -10.62 7.06
N PHE A 122 5.02 -10.50 6.38
CA PHE A 122 5.27 -11.05 5.06
C PHE A 122 5.98 -12.42 5.04
N SER A 123 6.48 -12.92 6.18
CA SER A 123 7.31 -14.13 6.23
C SER A 123 6.60 -15.40 5.76
N CYS A 124 5.27 -15.43 5.81
CA CYS A 124 4.45 -16.57 5.43
C CYS A 124 3.75 -16.40 4.06
N GLN A 125 4.04 -15.33 3.31
CA GLN A 125 3.49 -15.15 1.97
C GLN A 125 4.26 -15.99 0.93
N PRO A 126 3.59 -16.46 -0.12
CA PRO A 126 4.26 -17.13 -1.23
C PRO A 126 5.22 -16.17 -1.93
N ARG A 127 6.30 -16.74 -2.48
CA ARG A 127 7.41 -15.97 -3.07
C ARG A 127 6.94 -15.08 -4.22
N GLU A 128 6.00 -15.55 -5.03
CA GLU A 128 5.46 -14.83 -6.17
C GLU A 128 4.74 -13.54 -5.75
N GLU A 129 3.98 -13.59 -4.64
CA GLU A 129 3.32 -12.40 -4.08
C GLU A 129 4.34 -11.38 -3.54
N LEU A 130 5.41 -11.87 -2.92
CA LEU A 130 6.49 -11.02 -2.42
C LEU A 130 7.25 -10.34 -3.56
N GLU A 131 7.58 -11.06 -4.63
CA GLU A 131 8.25 -10.50 -5.81
C GLU A 131 7.38 -9.43 -6.49
N GLN A 132 6.07 -9.66 -6.59
CA GLN A 132 5.11 -8.66 -7.09
C GLN A 132 5.03 -7.42 -6.20
N LEU A 133 5.02 -7.60 -4.89
CA LEU A 133 5.02 -6.52 -3.92
C LEU A 133 6.30 -5.67 -4.03
N VAL A 134 7.46 -6.32 -4.13
CA VAL A 134 8.74 -5.66 -4.33
C VAL A 134 8.74 -4.88 -5.64
N GLY A 135 8.27 -5.46 -6.74
CA GLY A 135 8.13 -4.77 -8.02
C GLY A 135 7.25 -3.52 -7.92
N THR A 136 6.14 -3.61 -7.19
CA THR A 136 5.25 -2.46 -6.92
C THR A 136 5.96 -1.38 -6.12
N VAL A 137 6.68 -1.75 -5.06
CA VAL A 137 7.45 -0.80 -4.24
C VAL A 137 8.52 -0.10 -5.08
N VAL A 138 9.29 -0.84 -5.89
CA VAL A 138 10.30 -0.26 -6.79
C VAL A 138 9.65 0.73 -7.76
N HIS A 139 8.51 0.38 -8.36
CA HIS A 139 7.80 1.29 -9.26
C HIS A 139 7.33 2.56 -8.55
N LEU A 140 6.78 2.44 -7.34
CA LEU A 140 6.39 3.60 -6.53
C LEU A 140 7.58 4.48 -6.20
N ILE A 141 8.74 3.90 -5.89
CA ILE A 141 9.98 4.64 -5.64
C ILE A 141 10.38 5.44 -6.89
N CYS A 142 10.35 4.81 -8.07
CA CYS A 142 10.67 5.48 -9.34
C CYS A 142 9.68 6.59 -9.71
N GLN A 143 8.42 6.49 -9.30
CA GLN A 143 7.39 7.51 -9.54
C GLN A 143 7.36 8.62 -8.49
N THR A 144 8.00 8.42 -7.34
CA THR A 144 7.96 9.38 -6.23
C THR A 144 8.84 10.59 -6.56
N SER A 145 8.20 11.75 -6.76
CA SER A 145 8.91 13.03 -6.92
C SER A 145 8.98 13.81 -5.60
N ALA A 146 7.87 13.89 -4.87
CA ALA A 146 7.81 14.51 -3.55
C ALA A 146 8.37 13.57 -2.46
N GLY A 147 9.36 14.02 -1.70
CA GLY A 147 9.97 13.21 -0.64
C GLY A 147 10.98 12.15 -1.11
N ALA A 148 11.30 12.12 -2.41
CA ALA A 148 12.23 11.16 -3.02
C ALA A 148 13.60 11.12 -2.31
N PHE A 149 14.18 12.29 -2.01
CA PHE A 149 15.45 12.37 -1.29
C PHE A 149 15.41 11.71 0.09
N ARG A 150 14.31 11.90 0.84
CA ARG A 150 14.15 11.28 2.17
C ARG A 150 14.01 9.77 2.04
N LEU A 151 13.25 9.32 1.05
CA LEU A 151 13.07 7.90 0.76
C LEU A 151 14.39 7.23 0.36
N LEU A 152 15.18 7.85 -0.52
CA LEU A 152 16.50 7.35 -0.92
C LEU A 152 17.48 7.33 0.27
N ARG A 153 17.49 8.41 1.07
CA ARG A 153 18.30 8.47 2.30
C ARG A 153 17.91 7.37 3.28
N PHE A 154 16.62 7.09 3.43
CA PHE A 154 16.11 6.00 4.25
C PHE A 154 16.61 4.64 3.74
N LEU A 155 16.45 4.35 2.44
CA LEU A 155 16.91 3.10 1.84
C LEU A 155 18.41 2.89 2.02
N LEU A 156 19.21 3.93 1.78
CA LEU A 156 20.66 3.91 2.02
C LEU A 156 20.96 3.64 3.50
N GLY A 157 20.27 4.34 4.41
CA GLY A 157 20.43 4.14 5.86
C GLY A 157 20.07 2.74 6.35
N THR A 158 19.12 2.06 5.70
CA THR A 158 18.76 0.67 6.02
C THR A 158 19.69 -0.37 5.37
N ALA A 159 20.40 0.00 4.31
CA ALA A 159 21.33 -0.87 3.60
C ALA A 159 22.75 -0.82 4.17
N VAL A 160 23.07 0.21 4.99
CA VAL A 160 24.34 0.31 5.70
C VAL A 160 24.27 -0.60 6.95
N PRO A 161 25.25 -1.50 7.15
CA PRO A 161 25.29 -2.44 8.27
C PRO A 161 25.49 -1.77 9.63
#